data_AF-A0A9W9NCK1-F1
#
_entry.id   AF-A0A9W9NCK1-F1
#
_cell.length_a   1.000
_cell.length_b   1.000
_cell.length_c   1.000
_cell.angle_alpha   90.00
_cell.angle_beta   90.00
_cell.angle_gamma   90.00
#
_symmetry.space_group_name_H-M   'P 1'
#
loop_
_entity.id
_entity.type
_entity.pdbx_description
1 polymer ?
#
loop_
_entity_poly.entity_id
_entity_poly.type
_entity_poly.pdbx_seq_one_letter_code
_entity_poly.pdbx_strand_id
1 'polypeptide(L)'
;MSFHNADALEQHNWIGGGLDAYIYRVTPTIVVKTVRRDRTPEEKAAEHPFLKEISFYKRLNACRDQCPNIVECNRPRFYERQERETGINGFYGRLIRVKEFEDPALIARWIQQITSALENFNLKLTDFGRATTIGQPLEGTLPPRARPILAGPLKGTYGLCSARTEQFAVGTLLYFMVYGHEPYDDIILSAAEWDRRFWEMEFPELSRNKVFDGLISACWHNVYPTMALLAYDFKRKTKDMIGNTEYIFIDSVKETKTCEALIRKGLLGPELALRFQPAWRRYLHAIVKRSMFIWQYFVQRRFWIWS
;
A
#
# COMPACT_ATOMS: atom_id res chain seq x y z
N MET A 1 7.04 23.30 29.00
CA MET A 1 5.90 23.60 28.11
C MET A 1 5.86 22.55 27.02
N SER A 2 4.95 21.59 27.10
CA SER A 2 4.71 20.60 26.05
C SER A 2 3.97 21.30 24.92
N PHE A 3 4.64 21.51 23.78
CA PHE A 3 3.93 21.82 22.54
C PHE A 3 3.17 20.56 22.15
N HIS A 4 1.87 20.52 22.46
CA HIS A 4 0.93 19.65 21.76
C HIS A 4 0.82 20.16 20.32
N ASN A 5 1.83 19.88 19.49
CA ASN A 5 1.67 19.98 18.05
C ASN A 5 0.67 18.89 17.66
N ALA A 6 -0.58 19.29 17.44
CA ALA A 6 -1.40 18.55 16.49
C ALA A 6 -0.57 18.43 15.21
N ASP A 7 -0.28 17.21 14.79
CA ASP A 7 0.55 16.99 13.61
C ASP A 7 -0.14 17.68 12.43
N ALA A 8 0.61 18.44 11.61
CA ALA A 8 0.06 19.20 10.48
C ALA A 8 -0.84 18.36 9.55
N LEU A 9 -0.66 17.04 9.56
CA LEU A 9 -1.48 16.09 8.81
C LEU A 9 -2.92 15.96 9.35
N GLU A 10 -3.15 16.08 10.65
CA GLU A 10 -4.49 15.98 11.28
C GLU A 10 -5.39 17.18 10.97
N GLN A 11 -4.80 18.27 10.47
CA GLN A 11 -5.54 19.43 9.98
C GLN A 11 -6.16 19.18 8.58
N HIS A 12 -5.82 18.06 7.94
CA HIS A 12 -6.33 17.70 6.62
C HIS A 12 -7.49 16.71 6.72
N ASN A 13 -8.26 16.60 5.64
CA ASN A 13 -9.45 15.76 5.61
C ASN A 13 -9.08 14.28 5.73
N TRP A 14 -9.45 13.65 6.84
CA TRP A 14 -9.41 12.20 6.99
C TRP A 14 -10.41 11.57 6.02
N ILE A 15 -9.96 10.62 5.20
CA ILE A 15 -10.80 9.96 4.19
C ILE A 15 -10.92 8.45 4.40
N GLY A 16 -10.19 7.90 5.37
CA GLY A 16 -10.28 6.48 5.69
C GLY A 16 -9.19 6.01 6.63
N GLY A 17 -9.44 4.87 7.27
CA GLY A 17 -8.51 4.21 8.17
C GLY A 17 -8.72 2.69 8.12
N GLY A 18 -7.63 1.95 8.27
CA GLY A 18 -7.65 0.50 8.41
C GLY A 18 -6.95 0.08 9.69
N LEU A 19 -6.69 -1.22 9.82
CA LEU A 19 -6.02 -1.78 11.00
C LEU A 19 -4.65 -1.17 11.27
N ASP A 20 -3.92 -0.76 10.23
CA ASP A 20 -2.52 -0.36 10.34
C ASP A 20 -2.27 1.13 10.02
N ALA A 21 -3.20 1.81 9.36
CA ALA A 21 -2.93 3.14 8.80
C ALA A 21 -4.15 4.05 8.73
N TYR A 22 -3.89 5.36 8.75
CA TYR A 22 -4.84 6.41 8.41
C TYR A 22 -4.49 7.05 7.08
N ILE A 23 -5.50 7.50 6.34
CA ILE A 23 -5.36 8.13 5.04
C ILE A 23 -6.00 9.53 5.10
N TYR A 24 -5.21 10.53 4.74
CA TYR A 24 -5.62 11.93 4.71
C TYR A 24 -5.55 12.45 3.28
N ARG A 25 -6.60 13.12 2.83
CA ARG A 25 -6.60 13.88 1.58
C ARG A 25 -5.98 15.24 1.83
N VAL A 26 -4.84 15.50 1.18
CA VAL A 26 -4.09 16.75 1.38
C VAL A 26 -4.23 17.73 0.22
N THR A 27 -4.54 17.23 -0.98
CA THR A 27 -4.97 18.03 -2.14
C THR A 27 -6.07 17.27 -2.88
N PRO A 28 -6.69 17.84 -3.93
CA PRO A 28 -7.66 17.11 -4.73
C PRO A 28 -7.14 15.79 -5.33
N THR A 29 -5.82 15.70 -5.57
CA THR A 29 -5.12 14.62 -6.28
C THR A 29 -4.12 13.85 -5.41
N ILE A 30 -3.82 14.31 -4.20
CA ILE A 30 -2.80 13.71 -3.32
C ILE A 30 -3.44 13.26 -2.00
N VAL A 31 -3.12 12.02 -1.64
CA VAL A 31 -3.44 11.42 -0.35
C VAL A 31 -2.16 11.03 0.38
N VAL A 32 -2.19 11.07 1.70
CA VAL A 32 -1.09 10.67 2.57
C VAL A 32 -1.57 9.54 3.47
N LYS A 33 -0.93 8.39 3.34
CA LYS A 33 -1.08 7.25 4.24
C LYS A 33 -0.04 7.35 5.36
N THR A 34 -0.49 7.27 6.61
CA THR A 34 0.37 7.30 7.80
C THR A 34 0.07 6.13 8.72
N VAL A 35 1.06 5.71 9.48
CA VAL A 35 0.89 4.70 10.54
C VAL A 35 -0.03 5.23 11.63
N ARG A 36 -0.91 4.37 12.16
CA ARG A 36 -1.75 4.67 13.32
C ARG A 36 -0.89 5.07 14.53
N ARG A 37 -1.27 6.15 15.21
CA ARG A 37 -0.57 6.63 16.42
C ARG A 37 -1.03 5.93 17.68
N ASP A 38 -2.29 5.50 17.68
CA ASP A 38 -2.99 4.79 18.74
C ASP A 38 -2.66 3.29 18.80
N ARG A 39 -1.52 2.88 18.22
CA ARG A 39 -1.05 1.49 18.29
C ARG A 39 -0.73 1.06 19.71
N THR A 40 -1.13 -0.17 20.04
CA THR A 40 -0.78 -0.81 21.31
C THR A 40 0.75 -1.03 21.40
N PRO A 41 1.32 -1.22 22.60
CA PRO A 41 2.73 -1.56 22.75
C PRO A 41 3.14 -2.80 21.94
N GLU A 42 2.27 -3.80 21.85
CA GLU A 42 2.49 -5.04 21.09
C GLU A 42 2.55 -4.76 19.58
N GLU A 43 1.62 -3.95 19.06
CA GLU A 43 1.60 -3.50 17.65
C GLU A 43 2.80 -2.60 17.29
N LYS A 44 3.41 -1.95 18.29
CA LYS A 44 4.64 -1.16 18.11
C LYS A 44 5.88 -2.04 18.06
N ALA A 45 5.87 -3.18 18.74
CA ALA A 45 6.99 -4.13 18.77
C ALA A 45 7.08 -4.99 17.49
N ALA A 46 5.96 -5.24 16.82
CA ALA A 46 5.92 -5.97 15.55
C ALA A 46 6.39 -5.13 14.35
N GLU A 47 6.95 -5.79 13.33
CA GLU A 47 7.27 -5.13 12.05
C GLU A 47 5.97 -4.68 11.37
N HIS A 48 5.87 -3.37 11.11
CA HIS A 48 4.64 -2.77 10.62
C HIS A 48 4.40 -3.08 9.12
N PRO A 49 3.22 -3.56 8.69
CA PRO A 49 2.91 -3.88 7.28
C PRO A 49 3.18 -2.74 6.29
N PHE A 50 3.03 -1.49 6.75
CA PHE A 50 3.39 -0.29 5.97
C PHE A 50 4.85 -0.26 5.48
N LEU A 51 5.80 -0.87 6.21
CA LEU A 51 7.20 -0.98 5.75
C LEU A 51 7.35 -1.95 4.57
N LYS A 52 6.54 -3.01 4.53
CA LYS A 52 6.45 -3.94 3.39
C LYS A 52 5.87 -3.21 2.18
N GLU A 53 4.82 -2.42 2.37
CA GLU A 53 4.22 -1.59 1.32
C GLU A 53 5.20 -0.56 0.74
N ILE A 54 5.92 0.18 1.59
CA ILE A 54 6.98 1.11 1.15
C ILE A 54 8.06 0.37 0.36
N SER A 55 8.46 -0.81 0.83
CA SER A 55 9.46 -1.64 0.14
C SER A 55 8.96 -2.12 -1.22
N PHE A 56 7.67 -2.46 -1.32
CA PHE A 56 7.02 -2.81 -2.57
C PHE A 56 7.05 -1.64 -3.57
N TYR A 57 6.55 -0.46 -3.20
CA TYR A 57 6.57 0.72 -4.07
C TYR A 57 7.99 1.16 -4.46
N LYS A 58 8.97 1.03 -3.56
CA LYS A 58 10.38 1.32 -3.89
C LYS A 58 10.89 0.45 -5.02
N ARG A 59 10.53 -0.84 -5.02
CA ARG A 59 10.92 -1.80 -6.06
C ARG A 59 10.15 -1.59 -7.36
N LEU A 60 8.84 -1.40 -7.27
CA LEU A 60 8.00 -1.07 -8.42
C LEU A 60 8.52 0.17 -9.17
N ASN A 61 8.85 1.24 -8.43
CA ASN A 61 9.40 2.47 -8.99
C ASN A 61 10.80 2.30 -9.61
N ALA A 62 11.52 1.22 -9.31
CA ALA A 62 12.81 0.91 -9.91
C ALA A 62 12.71 0.07 -11.19
N CYS A 63 11.56 -0.57 -11.44
CA CYS A 63 11.28 -1.29 -12.68
C CYS A 63 11.08 -0.29 -13.83
N ARG A 64 11.65 -0.59 -15.01
CA ARG A 64 11.49 0.23 -16.22
C ARG A 64 10.09 0.12 -16.84
N ASP A 65 9.41 -1.01 -16.62
CA ASP A 65 8.06 -1.28 -17.16
C ASP A 65 6.99 -0.92 -16.11
N GLN A 66 6.86 0.37 -15.80
CA GLN A 66 5.85 0.83 -14.84
C GLN A 66 4.43 0.58 -15.38
N CYS A 67 3.57 0.05 -14.52
CA CYS A 67 2.15 -0.13 -14.83
C CYS A 67 1.38 1.16 -14.53
N PRO A 68 0.77 1.84 -15.52
CA PRO A 68 0.07 3.12 -15.31
C PRO A 68 -1.15 3.01 -14.38
N ASN A 69 -1.65 1.79 -14.20
CA ASN A 69 -2.81 1.45 -13.39
C ASN A 69 -2.46 1.08 -11.94
N ILE A 70 -1.25 1.39 -11.47
CA ILE A 70 -0.89 1.34 -10.05
C ILE A 70 -0.83 2.77 -9.54
N VAL A 71 -1.29 3.01 -8.30
CA VAL A 71 -1.13 4.31 -7.66
C VAL A 71 0.37 4.66 -7.55
N GLU A 72 0.76 5.83 -8.02
CA GLU A 72 2.14 6.30 -7.93
C GLU A 72 2.47 6.73 -6.49
N CYS A 73 3.61 6.25 -5.98
CA CYS A 73 4.12 6.65 -4.67
C CYS A 73 5.27 7.65 -4.81
N ASN A 74 4.97 8.93 -4.58
CA ASN A 74 5.94 10.03 -4.59
C ASN A 74 6.68 10.09 -3.22
N ARG A 75 7.87 9.48 -3.17
CA ARG A 75 8.61 9.10 -1.93
C ARG A 75 8.89 10.25 -0.93
N PRO A 76 8.86 9.96 0.39
CA PRO A 76 9.92 10.35 1.32
C PRO A 76 11.04 9.30 1.30
N ARG A 77 12.24 9.67 0.87
CA ARG A 77 13.43 8.80 0.90
C ARG A 77 13.85 8.55 2.36
N PHE A 78 13.47 7.42 2.93
CA PHE A 78 14.16 6.82 4.08
C PHE A 78 15.21 5.83 3.56
N TYR A 79 16.48 6.23 3.66
CA TYR A 79 17.64 5.34 3.57
C TYR A 79 17.89 4.75 4.95
N GLU A 80 17.87 3.43 5.04
CA GLU A 80 18.71 2.66 5.94
C GLU A 80 18.60 1.20 5.46
N ARG A 81 19.65 0.70 4.78
CA ARG A 81 19.68 -0.70 4.33
C ARG A 81 21.07 -1.18 3.92
N GLN A 82 22.10 -0.97 4.77
CA GLN A 82 23.41 -1.63 4.62
C GLN A 82 24.07 -1.81 6.00
N GLU A 83 24.45 -3.06 6.34
CA GLU A 83 25.41 -3.34 7.43
C GLU A 83 26.82 -3.19 6.87
N ARG A 84 27.63 -2.30 7.47
CA ARG A 84 29.00 -1.99 7.06
C ARG A 84 29.92 -2.05 8.27
N GLU A 85 31.18 -2.39 8.04
CA GLU A 85 32.20 -2.33 9.09
C GLU A 85 32.36 -0.89 9.61
N THR A 86 32.64 -0.76 10.91
CA THR A 86 32.94 0.53 11.53
C THR A 86 34.35 0.96 11.11
N GLY A 87 34.44 1.96 10.23
CA GLY A 87 35.72 2.53 9.80
C GLY A 87 36.35 3.41 10.90
N ILE A 88 37.66 3.33 11.06
CA ILE A 88 38.44 3.94 12.16
C ILE A 88 38.36 5.48 12.16
N ASN A 89 37.94 6.10 11.05
CA ASN A 89 37.93 7.58 10.89
C ASN A 89 36.56 8.17 10.49
N GLY A 90 35.45 7.47 10.77
CA GLY A 90 34.10 8.02 10.52
C GLY A 90 33.63 8.01 9.05
N PHE A 91 34.35 7.35 8.14
CA PHE A 91 33.84 6.98 6.82
C PHE A 91 33.40 5.51 6.82
N TYR A 92 32.31 5.23 6.10
CA TYR A 92 31.67 3.92 6.01
C TYR A 92 32.64 2.83 5.51
N GLY A 93 32.82 1.76 6.29
CA GLY A 93 33.66 0.61 5.94
C GLY A 93 33.05 -0.29 4.86
N ARG A 94 33.72 -1.43 4.63
CA ARG A 94 33.32 -2.43 3.63
C ARG A 94 31.93 -2.99 3.96
N LEU A 95 31.16 -3.25 2.90
CA LEU A 95 29.82 -3.83 3.00
C LEU A 95 29.90 -5.24 3.55
N ILE A 96 29.30 -5.48 4.73
CA ILE A 96 29.33 -6.77 5.43
C ILE A 96 28.26 -7.69 4.84
N ARG A 97 27.06 -7.18 4.63
CA ARG A 97 25.92 -7.99 4.19
C ARG A 97 24.84 -7.14 3.55
N VAL A 98 24.31 -7.62 2.42
CA VAL A 98 23.00 -7.24 1.89
C VAL A 98 22.12 -8.47 2.07
N LYS A 99 21.07 -8.37 2.88
CA LYS A 99 20.08 -9.44 3.00
C LYS A 99 19.14 -9.37 1.78
N GLU A 100 19.29 -10.30 0.85
CA GLU A 100 18.43 -10.44 -0.35
C GLU A 100 17.18 -11.32 -0.11
N PHE A 101 16.15 -11.10 -0.94
CA PHE A 101 15.25 -12.01 -1.69
C PHE A 101 14.19 -11.09 -2.36
N GLU A 102 14.17 -10.81 -3.67
CA GLU A 102 13.73 -11.56 -4.88
C GLU A 102 12.45 -10.97 -5.54
N ASP A 103 12.13 -11.44 -6.75
CA ASP A 103 11.67 -10.73 -7.98
C ASP A 103 10.32 -9.95 -8.00
N PRO A 104 10.35 -8.60 -8.03
CA PRO A 104 9.19 -7.73 -8.24
C PRO A 104 8.58 -7.76 -9.64
N ALA A 105 9.31 -8.26 -10.65
CA ALA A 105 8.85 -8.25 -12.05
C ALA A 105 7.68 -9.22 -12.28
N LEU A 106 7.60 -10.31 -11.53
CA LEU A 106 6.46 -11.24 -11.55
C LEU A 106 5.19 -10.60 -10.97
N ILE A 107 5.30 -9.87 -9.86
CA ILE A 107 4.15 -9.15 -9.27
C ILE A 107 3.75 -7.97 -10.17
N ALA A 108 4.71 -7.25 -10.76
CA ALA A 108 4.43 -6.17 -11.70
C ALA A 108 3.73 -6.64 -12.98
N ARG A 109 4.20 -7.74 -13.60
CA ARG A 109 3.54 -8.37 -14.77
C ARG A 109 2.13 -8.84 -14.46
N TRP A 110 1.92 -9.33 -13.25
CA TRP A 110 0.63 -9.85 -12.83
C TRP A 110 -0.35 -8.74 -12.44
N ILE A 111 0.13 -7.65 -11.83
CA ILE A 111 -0.65 -6.43 -11.65
C ILE A 111 -0.99 -5.79 -13.00
N GLN A 112 -0.07 -5.77 -13.97
CA GLN A 112 -0.39 -5.34 -15.34
C GLN A 112 -1.54 -6.16 -15.94
N GLN A 113 -1.58 -7.47 -15.69
CA GLN A 113 -2.65 -8.33 -16.18
C GLN A 113 -4.00 -8.01 -15.49
N ILE A 114 -4.04 -7.94 -14.15
CA ILE A 114 -5.24 -7.56 -13.39
C ILE A 114 -5.74 -6.19 -13.83
N THR A 115 -4.83 -5.23 -13.96
CA THR A 115 -5.20 -3.87 -14.32
C THR A 115 -5.61 -3.75 -15.77
N SER A 116 -5.05 -4.50 -16.71
CA SER A 116 -5.57 -4.52 -18.09
C SER A 116 -6.99 -5.09 -18.20
N ALA A 117 -7.39 -5.97 -17.28
CA ALA A 117 -8.78 -6.38 -17.13
C ALA A 117 -9.66 -5.22 -16.63
N LEU A 118 -9.10 -4.36 -15.77
CA LEU A 118 -9.81 -3.27 -15.10
C LEU A 118 -9.58 -1.88 -15.73
N GLU A 119 -8.80 -1.79 -16.80
CA GLU A 119 -8.42 -0.54 -17.50
C GLU A 119 -9.66 0.23 -17.91
N ASN A 120 -10.71 -0.50 -18.32
CA ASN A 120 -11.99 0.05 -18.75
C ASN A 120 -12.79 0.73 -17.62
N PHE A 121 -12.39 0.55 -16.35
CA PHE A 121 -13.04 1.17 -15.18
C PHE A 121 -12.23 2.32 -14.57
N ASN A 122 -11.10 2.71 -15.18
CA ASN A 122 -10.21 3.74 -14.64
C ASN A 122 -9.75 3.48 -13.19
N LEU A 123 -9.59 2.21 -12.82
CA LEU A 123 -9.19 1.80 -11.48
C LEU A 123 -7.66 1.76 -11.36
N LYS A 124 -7.15 2.16 -10.19
CA LYS A 124 -5.74 1.99 -9.83
C LYS A 124 -5.59 1.08 -8.62
N LEU A 125 -4.70 0.10 -8.71
CA LEU A 125 -4.38 -0.76 -7.58
C LEU A 125 -3.55 -0.01 -6.53
N THR A 126 -3.84 -0.29 -5.27
CA THR A 126 -3.20 0.29 -4.10
C THR A 126 -3.15 -0.72 -2.95
N ASP A 127 -2.63 -0.29 -1.80
CA ASP A 127 -2.57 -1.06 -0.55
C ASP A 127 -1.77 -2.38 -0.61
N PHE A 128 -0.51 -2.27 -1.00
CA PHE A 128 0.39 -3.43 -1.14
C PHE A 128 1.02 -3.89 0.19
N GLY A 129 0.43 -3.57 1.34
CA GLY A 129 0.94 -3.98 2.66
C GLY A 129 0.93 -5.49 2.88
N ARG A 130 0.06 -6.20 2.16
CA ARG A 130 -0.08 -7.66 2.17
C ARG A 130 0.43 -8.33 0.89
N ALA A 131 1.00 -7.57 -0.05
CA ALA A 131 1.52 -8.13 -1.29
C ALA A 131 2.67 -9.10 -1.01
N THR A 132 2.60 -10.30 -1.59
CA THR A 132 3.60 -11.36 -1.43
C THR A 132 3.85 -12.06 -2.76
N THR A 133 4.85 -12.96 -2.77
CA THR A 133 5.28 -13.66 -3.98
C THR A 133 4.32 -14.79 -4.33
N ILE A 134 4.16 -15.05 -5.63
CA ILE A 134 3.44 -16.23 -6.14
C ILE A 134 4.07 -17.50 -5.54
N GLY A 135 3.23 -18.44 -5.13
CA GLY A 135 3.65 -19.69 -4.50
C GLY A 135 3.89 -19.59 -3.00
N GLN A 136 3.86 -18.40 -2.39
CA GLN A 136 3.88 -18.25 -0.94
C GLN A 136 2.48 -18.42 -0.33
N PRO A 137 2.35 -18.86 0.93
CA PRO A 137 1.06 -18.93 1.62
C PRO A 137 0.31 -17.60 1.57
N LEU A 138 -1.00 -17.65 1.31
CA LEU A 138 -1.87 -16.49 1.41
C LEU A 138 -2.25 -16.27 2.87
N GLU A 139 -1.73 -15.20 3.46
CA GLU A 139 -1.93 -14.87 4.88
C GLU A 139 -2.82 -13.62 5.06
N GLY A 140 -3.53 -13.57 6.19
CA GLY A 140 -4.24 -12.37 6.62
C GLY A 140 -5.39 -11.93 5.70
N THR A 141 -5.96 -12.88 4.94
CA THR A 141 -7.14 -12.66 4.12
C THR A 141 -8.28 -13.54 4.61
N LEU A 142 -9.50 -13.02 4.56
CA LEU A 142 -10.73 -13.71 4.93
C LEU A 142 -11.71 -13.60 3.76
N PRO A 143 -12.86 -14.30 3.78
CA PRO A 143 -13.93 -13.96 2.86
C PRO A 143 -14.33 -12.48 3.00
N PRO A 144 -15.01 -11.89 2.01
CA PRO A 144 -15.29 -12.44 0.68
C PRO A 144 -14.07 -12.30 -0.27
N ARG A 145 -12.89 -11.97 0.25
CA ARG A 145 -11.68 -11.64 -0.53
C ARG A 145 -10.83 -12.84 -0.90
N ALA A 146 -10.93 -13.93 -0.14
CA ALA A 146 -10.32 -15.21 -0.47
C ALA A 146 -11.23 -16.37 -0.08
N ARG A 147 -10.96 -17.54 -0.67
CA ARG A 147 -11.62 -18.78 -0.32
C ARG A 147 -10.62 -19.86 0.11
N PRO A 148 -10.98 -20.69 1.10
CA PRO A 148 -10.16 -21.79 1.57
C PRO A 148 -10.03 -22.90 0.51
N ILE A 149 -9.06 -23.77 0.71
CA ILE A 149 -8.90 -25.01 -0.04
C ILE A 149 -9.69 -26.12 0.66
N LEU A 150 -10.50 -26.85 -0.10
CA LEU A 150 -11.44 -27.85 0.43
C LEU A 150 -10.88 -29.27 0.45
N ALA A 151 -9.82 -29.52 -0.33
CA ALA A 151 -9.25 -30.85 -0.52
C ALA A 151 -7.72 -30.79 -0.68
N GLY A 152 -7.09 -31.93 -0.39
CA GLY A 152 -5.64 -32.09 -0.55
C GLY A 152 -4.81 -31.53 0.61
N PRO A 153 -3.49 -31.43 0.42
CA PRO A 153 -2.54 -31.13 1.50
C PRO A 153 -2.70 -29.75 2.15
N LEU A 154 -3.31 -28.81 1.44
CA LEU A 154 -3.55 -27.44 1.90
C LEU A 154 -4.98 -27.22 2.41
N LYS A 155 -5.75 -28.31 2.62
CA LYS A 155 -7.13 -28.22 3.13
C LYS A 155 -7.19 -27.40 4.41
N GLY A 156 -8.15 -26.48 4.49
CA GLY A 156 -8.31 -25.60 5.65
C GLY A 156 -7.50 -24.30 5.58
N THR A 157 -6.60 -24.16 4.61
CA THR A 157 -5.83 -22.92 4.38
C THR A 157 -6.41 -22.14 3.19
N TYR A 158 -6.01 -20.87 3.04
CA TYR A 158 -6.27 -20.09 1.82
C TYR A 158 -5.31 -20.41 0.67
N GLY A 159 -4.50 -21.46 0.80
CA GLY A 159 -3.59 -21.92 -0.23
C GLY A 159 -2.43 -20.96 -0.51
N LEU A 160 -1.85 -21.13 -1.70
CA LEU A 160 -0.72 -20.33 -2.16
C LEU A 160 -1.19 -19.20 -3.06
N CYS A 161 -0.55 -18.04 -2.91
CA CYS A 161 -0.75 -16.86 -3.76
C CYS A 161 -0.52 -17.25 -5.22
N SER A 162 -1.55 -17.09 -6.05
CA SER A 162 -1.56 -17.57 -7.42
C SER A 162 -2.70 -16.90 -8.21
N ALA A 163 -2.85 -17.24 -9.48
CA ALA A 163 -4.03 -16.81 -10.25
C ALA A 163 -5.35 -17.25 -9.59
N ARG A 164 -5.37 -18.38 -8.85
CA ARG A 164 -6.55 -18.87 -8.12
C ARG A 164 -7.03 -17.87 -7.06
N THR A 165 -6.11 -17.40 -6.22
CA THR A 165 -6.46 -16.50 -5.11
C THR A 165 -6.95 -15.15 -5.62
N GLU A 166 -6.43 -14.72 -6.77
CA GLU A 166 -6.54 -13.33 -7.19
C GLU A 166 -7.60 -13.12 -8.25
N GLN A 167 -7.86 -14.13 -9.09
CA GLN A 167 -9.11 -14.14 -9.84
C GLN A 167 -10.32 -14.17 -8.89
N PHE A 168 -10.23 -14.86 -7.75
CA PHE A 168 -11.31 -14.86 -6.76
C PHE A 168 -11.57 -13.45 -6.22
N ALA A 169 -10.52 -12.75 -5.79
CA ALA A 169 -10.60 -11.37 -5.33
C ALA A 169 -11.15 -10.42 -6.43
N VAL A 170 -10.71 -10.60 -7.69
CA VAL A 170 -11.25 -9.83 -8.83
C VAL A 170 -12.73 -10.14 -9.06
N GLY A 171 -13.16 -11.40 -8.96
CA GLY A 171 -14.57 -11.78 -9.05
C GLY A 171 -15.42 -11.08 -7.98
N THR A 172 -14.94 -11.05 -6.74
CA THR A 172 -15.62 -10.35 -5.64
C THR A 172 -15.66 -8.83 -5.86
N LEU A 173 -14.57 -8.23 -6.37
CA LEU A 173 -14.56 -6.81 -6.73
C LEU A 173 -15.59 -6.49 -7.83
N LEU A 174 -15.66 -7.34 -8.87
CA LEU A 174 -16.63 -7.19 -9.95
C LEU A 174 -18.07 -7.33 -9.44
N TYR A 175 -18.32 -8.28 -8.54
CA TYR A 175 -19.61 -8.39 -7.87
C TYR A 175 -19.97 -7.09 -7.17
N PHE A 176 -19.08 -6.56 -6.32
CA PHE A 176 -19.32 -5.30 -5.62
C PHE A 176 -19.65 -4.15 -6.57
N MET A 177 -18.93 -4.04 -7.69
CA MET A 177 -19.17 -2.99 -8.68
C MET A 177 -20.52 -3.13 -9.40
N VAL A 178 -20.97 -4.35 -9.68
CA VAL A 178 -22.20 -4.63 -10.44
C VAL A 178 -23.44 -4.62 -9.55
N TYR A 179 -23.31 -5.11 -8.32
CA TYR A 179 -24.42 -5.29 -7.38
C TYR A 179 -24.52 -4.13 -6.37
N GLY A 180 -23.43 -3.41 -6.12
CA GLY A 180 -23.37 -2.26 -5.23
C GLY A 180 -23.17 -2.59 -3.74
N HIS A 181 -22.88 -3.85 -3.41
CA HIS A 181 -22.66 -4.34 -2.05
C HIS A 181 -21.73 -5.56 -2.05
N GLU A 182 -21.09 -5.91 -0.92
CA GLU A 182 -20.29 -7.15 -0.87
C GLU A 182 -21.23 -8.38 -0.91
N PRO A 183 -20.74 -9.57 -1.31
CA PRO A 183 -21.56 -10.77 -1.30
C PRO A 183 -22.18 -11.02 0.08
N TYR A 184 -23.51 -11.21 0.10
CA TYR A 184 -24.32 -11.43 1.30
C TYR A 184 -24.53 -10.24 2.25
N ASP A 185 -24.03 -9.04 1.92
CA ASP A 185 -24.30 -7.84 2.72
C ASP A 185 -25.79 -7.46 2.76
N ASP A 186 -26.57 -7.93 1.79
CA ASP A 186 -28.00 -7.68 1.64
C ASP A 186 -28.88 -8.59 2.52
N ILE A 187 -28.28 -9.57 3.22
CA ILE A 187 -28.97 -10.52 4.08
C ILE A 187 -28.28 -10.64 5.45
N ILE A 188 -29.07 -10.94 6.49
CA ILE A 188 -28.54 -11.12 7.84
C ILE A 188 -28.05 -12.57 7.98
N LEU A 189 -26.73 -12.76 8.00
CA LEU A 189 -26.08 -14.04 8.26
C LEU A 189 -25.32 -14.03 9.58
N SER A 190 -25.24 -15.18 10.23
CA SER A 190 -24.23 -15.39 11.28
C SER A 190 -22.85 -15.51 10.66
N ALA A 191 -21.79 -15.17 11.40
CA ALA A 191 -20.41 -15.33 10.92
C ALA A 191 -20.12 -16.77 10.46
N ALA A 192 -20.64 -17.77 11.20
CA ALA A 192 -20.46 -19.18 10.86
C ALA A 192 -21.15 -19.56 9.54
N GLU A 193 -22.36 -19.04 9.28
CA GLU A 193 -23.07 -19.31 8.03
C GLU A 193 -22.40 -18.59 6.85
N TRP A 194 -21.91 -17.38 7.07
CA TRP A 194 -21.15 -16.64 6.08
C TRP A 194 -19.86 -17.37 5.69
N ASP A 195 -19.08 -17.82 6.69
CA ASP A 195 -17.89 -18.64 6.46
C ASP A 195 -18.25 -19.95 5.74
N ARG A 196 -19.29 -20.66 6.18
CA ARG A 196 -19.75 -21.92 5.57
C ARG A 196 -20.06 -21.74 4.09
N ARG A 197 -20.79 -20.70 3.69
CA ARG A 197 -21.15 -20.46 2.29
C ARG A 197 -19.94 -20.32 1.39
N PHE A 198 -18.96 -19.50 1.81
CA PHE A 198 -17.70 -19.37 1.09
C PHE A 198 -16.87 -20.67 1.11
N TRP A 199 -17.00 -21.46 2.16
CA TRP A 199 -16.39 -22.78 2.28
C TRP A 199 -17.00 -23.78 1.30
N GLU A 200 -18.32 -23.80 1.17
CA GLU A 200 -19.05 -24.78 0.38
C GLU A 200 -19.28 -24.33 -1.07
N MET A 201 -18.71 -23.17 -1.45
CA MET A 201 -18.90 -22.54 -2.76
C MET A 201 -20.36 -22.22 -3.06
N GLU A 202 -21.13 -21.98 -2.02
CA GLU A 202 -22.46 -21.38 -2.15
C GLU A 202 -22.25 -19.88 -2.30
N PHE A 203 -22.45 -19.38 -3.52
CA PHE A 203 -22.32 -17.95 -3.84
C PHE A 203 -23.70 -17.32 -4.09
N PRO A 204 -23.83 -15.99 -3.97
CA PRO A 204 -25.08 -15.30 -4.31
C PRO A 204 -25.51 -15.60 -5.75
N GLU A 205 -26.82 -15.56 -5.98
CA GLU A 205 -27.37 -15.67 -7.33
C GLU A 205 -26.92 -14.48 -8.19
N LEU A 206 -26.53 -14.77 -9.43
CA LEU A 206 -26.06 -13.76 -10.37
C LEU A 206 -27.09 -13.53 -11.48
N SER A 207 -27.71 -12.35 -11.51
CA SER A 207 -28.80 -12.01 -12.44
C SER A 207 -28.82 -10.55 -12.92
N ARG A 208 -27.79 -9.75 -12.61
CA ARG A 208 -27.74 -8.31 -12.94
C ARG A 208 -27.29 -8.03 -14.36
N ASN A 209 -26.27 -8.73 -14.84
CA ASN A 209 -25.69 -8.51 -16.15
C ASN A 209 -25.00 -9.77 -16.65
N LYS A 210 -25.57 -10.40 -17.69
CA LYS A 210 -25.11 -11.69 -18.22
C LYS A 210 -23.60 -11.74 -18.52
N VAL A 211 -22.99 -10.65 -18.98
CA VAL A 211 -21.55 -10.60 -19.27
C VAL A 211 -20.74 -10.62 -17.99
N PHE A 212 -21.04 -9.70 -17.06
CA PHE A 212 -20.32 -9.61 -15.80
C PHE A 212 -20.61 -10.78 -14.86
N ASP A 213 -21.86 -11.27 -14.82
CA ASP A 213 -22.26 -12.46 -14.06
C ASP A 213 -21.46 -13.69 -14.51
N GLY A 214 -21.27 -13.85 -15.83
CA GLY A 214 -20.42 -14.90 -16.38
C GLY A 214 -18.94 -14.75 -15.98
N LEU A 215 -18.42 -13.52 -15.91
CA LEU A 215 -17.04 -13.23 -15.48
C LEU A 215 -16.85 -13.48 -13.97
N ILE A 216 -17.78 -13.00 -13.14
CA ILE A 216 -17.81 -13.21 -11.68
C ILE A 216 -17.83 -14.70 -11.37
N SER A 217 -18.76 -15.45 -11.98
CA SER A 217 -18.87 -16.89 -11.79
C SER A 217 -17.59 -17.63 -12.19
N ALA A 218 -17.01 -17.30 -13.34
CA ALA A 218 -15.76 -17.91 -13.79
C ALA A 218 -14.59 -17.65 -12.82
N CYS A 219 -14.50 -16.44 -12.26
CA CYS A 219 -13.53 -16.09 -11.23
C CYS A 219 -13.70 -16.92 -9.96
N TRP A 220 -14.92 -16.97 -9.40
CA TRP A 220 -15.19 -17.71 -8.16
C TRP A 220 -14.94 -19.22 -8.31
N HIS A 221 -15.18 -19.76 -9.50
CA HIS A 221 -14.97 -21.17 -9.83
C HIS A 221 -13.56 -21.48 -10.34
N ASN A 222 -12.64 -20.50 -10.33
CA ASN A 222 -11.22 -20.67 -10.67
C ASN A 222 -10.99 -21.15 -12.11
N VAL A 223 -11.81 -20.67 -13.04
CA VAL A 223 -11.78 -21.09 -14.45
C VAL A 223 -10.50 -20.64 -15.15
N TYR A 224 -9.83 -19.58 -14.69
CA TYR A 224 -8.65 -19.03 -15.34
C TYR A 224 -7.35 -19.60 -14.77
N PRO A 225 -6.51 -20.31 -15.57
CA PRO A 225 -5.21 -20.78 -15.11
C PRO A 225 -4.22 -19.67 -14.79
N THR A 226 -4.35 -18.51 -15.46
CA THR A 226 -3.47 -17.34 -15.29
C THR A 226 -4.30 -16.05 -15.30
N MET A 227 -3.78 -14.99 -14.66
CA MET A 227 -4.44 -13.67 -14.71
C MET A 227 -4.41 -13.05 -16.11
N ALA A 228 -3.45 -13.43 -16.97
CA ALA A 228 -3.45 -13.04 -18.38
C ALA A 228 -4.70 -13.54 -19.13
N LEU A 229 -5.12 -14.78 -18.85
CA LEU A 229 -6.32 -15.34 -19.46
C LEU A 229 -7.60 -14.70 -18.93
N LEU A 230 -7.64 -14.38 -17.63
CA LEU A 230 -8.72 -13.55 -17.07
C LEU A 230 -8.79 -12.20 -17.79
N ALA A 231 -7.65 -11.50 -17.90
CA ALA A 231 -7.59 -10.19 -18.54
C ALA A 231 -8.02 -10.22 -20.01
N TYR A 232 -7.57 -11.25 -20.75
CA TYR A 232 -7.99 -11.46 -22.12
C TYR A 232 -9.51 -11.69 -22.23
N ASP A 233 -10.09 -12.57 -21.40
CA ASP A 233 -11.53 -12.83 -21.46
C ASP A 233 -12.35 -11.61 -21.05
N PHE A 234 -11.88 -10.86 -20.05
CA PHE A 234 -12.49 -9.61 -19.62
C PHE A 234 -12.54 -8.61 -20.78
N LYS A 235 -11.39 -8.35 -21.41
CA LYS A 235 -11.27 -7.43 -22.55
C LYS A 235 -12.14 -7.88 -23.73
N ARG A 236 -12.14 -9.17 -24.03
CA ARG A 236 -12.93 -9.75 -25.12
C ARG A 236 -14.43 -9.56 -24.89
N LYS A 237 -14.92 -9.87 -23.68
CA LYS A 237 -16.35 -9.84 -23.34
C LYS A 237 -16.90 -8.43 -23.12
N THR A 238 -16.06 -7.48 -22.71
CA THR A 238 -16.47 -6.10 -22.45
C THR A 238 -16.21 -5.13 -23.60
N LYS A 239 -15.62 -5.61 -24.71
CA LYS A 239 -15.20 -4.79 -25.86
C LYS A 239 -16.29 -3.83 -26.36
N ASP A 240 -17.53 -4.30 -26.43
CA ASP A 240 -18.65 -3.55 -27.01
C ASP A 240 -19.42 -2.71 -25.98
N MET A 241 -19.01 -2.74 -24.71
CA MET A 241 -19.67 -2.05 -23.59
C MET A 241 -19.03 -0.69 -23.27
N ILE A 242 -17.98 -0.30 -23.99
CA ILE A 242 -17.10 0.82 -23.62
C ILE A 242 -17.53 2.10 -24.36
N GLY A 243 -17.93 3.11 -23.60
CA GLY A 243 -17.96 4.50 -24.07
C GLY A 243 -16.58 5.16 -23.87
N ASN A 244 -16.17 6.01 -24.81
CA ASN A 244 -14.95 6.83 -24.69
C ASN A 244 -14.99 7.61 -23.37
N THR A 245 -14.26 7.15 -22.36
CA THR A 245 -14.16 7.86 -21.09
C THR A 245 -12.90 8.71 -21.15
N GLU A 246 -13.06 10.03 -21.12
CA GLU A 246 -11.93 10.94 -21.08
C GLU A 246 -11.17 10.77 -19.77
N TYR A 247 -9.92 10.34 -19.87
CA TYR A 247 -9.02 10.19 -18.73
C TYR A 247 -8.61 11.58 -18.22
N ILE A 248 -8.75 11.82 -16.92
CA ILE A 248 -8.14 12.98 -16.27
C ILE A 248 -6.63 12.74 -16.27
N PHE A 249 -5.93 13.37 -17.22
CA PHE A 249 -4.48 13.31 -17.29
C PHE A 249 -3.86 13.95 -16.04
N ILE A 250 -3.23 13.12 -15.21
CA ILE A 250 -2.45 13.57 -14.06
C ILE A 250 -1.01 13.76 -14.50
N ASP A 251 -0.52 15.01 -14.42
CA ASP A 251 0.90 15.32 -14.62
C ASP A 251 1.69 14.88 -13.38
N SER A 252 2.31 13.69 -13.46
CA SER A 252 3.08 13.10 -12.37
C SER A 252 4.26 13.97 -11.91
N VAL A 253 4.88 14.74 -12.82
CA VAL A 253 5.98 15.65 -12.50
C VAL A 253 5.47 16.83 -11.68
N LYS A 254 4.32 17.39 -12.08
CA LYS A 254 3.64 18.45 -11.32
C LYS A 254 3.22 17.96 -9.94
N GLU A 255 2.57 16.80 -9.84
CA GLU A 255 2.14 16.23 -8.56
C GLU A 255 3.32 15.90 -7.65
N THR A 256 4.43 15.40 -8.20
CA THR A 256 5.67 15.17 -7.43
C THR A 256 6.20 16.47 -6.83
N LYS A 257 6.26 17.55 -7.62
CA LYS A 257 6.69 18.87 -7.12
C LYS A 257 5.74 19.39 -6.02
N THR A 258 4.44 19.17 -6.18
CA THR A 258 3.44 19.50 -5.16
C THR A 258 3.69 18.74 -3.87
N CYS A 259 3.91 17.42 -3.93
CA CYS A 259 4.26 16.59 -2.78
C CYS A 259 5.52 17.10 -2.06
N GLU A 260 6.60 17.39 -2.80
CA GLU A 260 7.83 17.93 -2.20
C GLU A 260 7.59 19.27 -1.49
N ALA A 261 6.80 20.15 -2.09
CA ALA A 261 6.47 21.44 -1.51
C ALA A 261 5.66 21.30 -0.20
N LEU A 262 4.72 20.36 -0.15
CA LEU A 262 3.96 20.05 1.06
C LEU A 262 4.86 19.51 2.17
N ILE A 263 5.78 18.60 1.85
CA ILE A 263 6.74 18.07 2.84
C ILE A 263 7.65 19.20 3.36
N ARG A 264 8.17 20.07 2.48
CA ARG A 264 8.97 21.24 2.88
C ARG A 264 8.25 22.18 3.84
N LYS A 265 6.92 22.27 3.74
CA LYS A 265 6.07 23.09 4.62
C LYS A 265 5.78 22.43 5.98
N GLY A 266 6.24 21.21 6.22
CA GLY A 266 6.05 20.54 7.51
C GLY A 266 4.90 19.54 7.56
N LEU A 267 4.32 19.15 6.42
CA LEU A 267 3.19 18.20 6.38
C LEU A 267 3.47 16.90 7.15
N LEU A 268 4.71 16.41 7.10
CA LEU A 268 5.16 15.19 7.79
C LEU A 268 6.09 15.50 8.98
N GLY A 269 5.97 16.69 9.55
CA GLY A 269 6.78 17.15 10.67
C GLY A 269 8.11 17.82 10.28
N PRO A 270 8.78 18.45 11.26
CA PRO A 270 9.92 19.33 11.01
C PRO A 270 11.18 18.59 10.55
N GLU A 271 11.40 17.36 11.02
CA GLU A 271 12.60 16.56 10.66
C GLU A 271 12.59 16.17 9.17
N LEU A 272 11.44 15.72 8.67
CA LEU A 272 11.25 15.44 7.26
C LEU A 272 11.27 16.71 6.43
N ALA A 273 10.62 17.79 6.88
CA ALA A 273 10.67 19.08 6.19
C ALA A 273 12.10 19.56 5.96
N LEU A 274 12.96 19.46 6.99
CA LEU A 274 14.36 19.86 6.93
C LEU A 274 15.15 19.11 5.86
N ARG A 275 14.91 17.79 5.69
CA ARG A 275 15.59 16.98 4.65
C ARG A 275 15.31 17.46 3.24
N PHE A 276 14.12 18.02 3.01
CA PHE A 276 13.70 18.55 1.72
C PHE A 276 14.04 20.03 1.53
N GLN A 277 14.60 20.71 2.53
CA GLN A 277 15.07 22.10 2.38
C GLN A 277 16.36 22.18 1.55
N PRO A 278 16.62 23.32 0.88
CA PRO A 278 17.89 23.62 0.25
C PRO A 278 19.07 23.39 1.21
N ALA A 279 20.23 22.99 0.67
CA ALA A 279 21.42 22.65 1.47
C ALA A 279 21.79 23.76 2.46
N TRP A 280 21.74 25.03 2.05
CA TRP A 280 22.07 26.19 2.90
C TRP A 280 21.18 26.30 4.15
N ARG A 281 19.87 26.00 4.04
CA ARG A 281 18.96 25.99 5.21
C ARG A 281 19.27 24.83 6.15
N ARG A 282 19.67 23.68 5.61
CA ARG A 282 20.11 22.53 6.43
C ARG A 282 21.38 22.87 7.21
N TYR A 283 22.34 23.53 6.58
CA TYR A 283 23.56 23.99 7.24
C TYR A 283 23.29 25.04 8.33
N LEU A 284 22.46 26.05 8.05
CA LEU A 284 22.06 27.03 9.06
C LEU A 284 21.39 26.38 10.27
N HIS A 285 20.45 25.45 10.04
CA HIS A 285 19.80 24.73 11.13
C HIS A 285 20.80 23.91 11.96
N ALA A 286 21.79 23.26 11.33
CA ALA A 286 22.85 22.54 12.03
C ALA A 286 23.72 23.48 12.87
N ILE A 287 24.08 24.65 12.34
CA ILE A 287 24.86 25.67 13.04
C ILE A 287 24.09 26.21 14.25
N VAL A 288 22.81 26.56 14.06
CA VAL A 288 21.93 27.08 15.12
C VAL A 288 21.65 26.04 16.20
N LYS A 289 21.45 24.77 15.84
CA LYS A 289 21.27 23.68 16.82
C LYS A 289 22.54 23.48 17.64
N ARG A 290 23.72 23.57 17.01
CA ARG A 290 25.02 23.45 17.66
C ARG A 290 25.30 24.64 18.60
N SER A 291 24.95 25.86 18.20
CA SER A 291 25.10 27.05 19.05
C SER A 291 24.11 27.05 20.22
N MET A 292 22.86 26.59 20.02
CA MET A 292 21.91 26.38 21.12
C MET A 292 22.38 25.32 22.11
N PHE A 293 22.97 24.22 21.64
CA PHE A 293 23.52 23.17 22.51
C PHE A 293 24.69 23.70 23.34
N ILE A 294 25.58 24.48 22.73
CA ILE A 294 26.68 25.17 23.41
C ILE A 294 26.11 26.12 24.47
N TRP A 295 25.09 26.90 24.13
CA TRP A 295 24.46 27.85 25.06
C TRP A 295 23.76 27.14 26.24
N GLN A 296 23.02 26.06 26.00
CA GLN A 296 22.42 25.23 27.05
C GLN A 296 23.47 24.59 27.97
N TYR A 297 24.58 24.11 27.42
CA TYR A 297 25.71 23.59 28.19
C TYR A 297 26.34 24.68 29.08
N PHE A 298 26.49 25.91 28.59
CA PHE A 298 26.99 27.03 29.38
C PHE A 298 26.01 27.47 30.48
N VAL A 299 24.70 27.44 30.21
CA VAL A 299 23.67 27.76 31.21
C VAL A 299 23.63 26.68 32.30
N GLN A 300 23.68 25.39 31.96
CA GLN A 300 23.73 24.30 32.94
C GLN A 300 25.01 24.33 33.79
N ARG A 301 26.16 24.66 33.21
CA ARG A 301 27.41 24.85 33.97
C ARG A 301 27.37 26.05 34.93
N ARG A 302 26.64 27.12 34.61
CA ARG A 302 26.47 28.27 35.50
C ARG A 302 25.66 27.94 36.75
N PHE A 303 24.71 27.01 36.66
CA PHE A 303 23.94 26.54 37.81
C PHE A 303 24.75 25.62 38.75
N TRP A 304 25.76 24.92 38.25
CA TRP A 304 26.65 24.07 39.07
C TRP A 304 27.73 24.85 39.84
N ILE A 305 27.90 26.15 39.58
CA ILE A 305 28.89 27.00 40.28
C ILE A 305 28.23 27.75 41.47
N TRP A 306 26.92 27.59 41.66
CA TRP A 306 26.11 28.25 42.70
C TRP A 306 25.28 27.24 43.52
N SER A 307 25.81 26.03 43.74
CA SER A 307 25.30 25.01 44.66
C SER A 307 26.47 24.43 45.44
#